data_AF-A0A4V1LES1-F1
#
_entry.id   AF-A0A4V1LES1-F1
#
_cell.length_a   1.000
_cell.length_b   1.000
_cell.length_c   1.000
_cell.angle_alpha   90.00
_cell.angle_beta   90.00
_cell.angle_gamma   90.00
#
_symmetry.space_group_name_H-M   'P 1'
#
loop_
_entity.id
_entity.type
_entity.pdbx_description
1 polymer ?
#
loop_
_entity_poly.entity_id
_entity_poly.type
_entity_poly.pdbx_seq_one_letter_code
_entity_poly.pdbx_strand_id
1 'polypeptide(L)'
;MAIDLKQYFKDLDTIEELKLKREKGNITERVDAMLKIMELERTYIDFKFAFKYLSEEDKKYIFLKFEKKLSAKELANIFHVAKSTLYRREKRMIKQMEEIINL
;
A
#
# COMPACT_ATOMS: atom_id res chain seq x y z
N MET A 1 -14.55 -3.15 6.89
CA MET A 1 -13.39 -2.35 7.35
C MET A 1 -13.06 -1.33 6.26
N ALA A 2 -12.82 -0.06 6.59
CA ALA A 2 -12.43 0.92 5.58
C ALA A 2 -10.93 0.74 5.25
N ILE A 3 -10.60 0.63 3.97
CA ILE A 3 -9.22 0.48 3.52
C ILE A 3 -8.50 1.83 3.62
N ASP A 4 -7.38 1.88 4.35
CA ASP A 4 -6.47 3.03 4.36
C ASP A 4 -5.16 2.71 3.62
N LEU A 5 -5.15 2.96 2.31
CA LEU A 5 -3.95 2.79 1.48
C LEU A 5 -2.82 3.72 1.93
N LYS A 6 -3.13 4.91 2.44
CA LYS A 6 -2.08 5.85 2.87
C LYS A 6 -1.35 5.32 4.10
N GLN A 7 -2.07 4.74 5.06
CA GLN A 7 -1.47 4.10 6.22
C GLN A 7 -0.69 2.84 5.82
N TYR A 8 -1.24 2.02 4.92
CA TYR A 8 -0.54 0.84 4.40
C TYR A 8 0.84 1.17 3.84
N PHE A 9 0.96 2.18 2.96
CA PHE A 9 2.26 2.55 2.38
C PHE A 9 3.24 3.12 3.42
N LYS A 10 2.76 3.87 4.42
CA LYS A 10 3.61 4.31 5.54
C LYS A 10 4.14 3.14 6.36
N ASP A 11 3.32 2.11 6.56
CA ASP A 11 3.72 0.95 7.34
C ASP A 11 4.68 0.06 6.54
N LEU A 12 4.60 0.06 5.20
CA LEU A 12 5.64 -0.54 4.36
C LEU A 12 7.00 0.17 4.53
N ASP A 13 7.02 1.51 4.50
CA ASP A 13 8.23 2.29 4.80
C ASP A 13 8.79 1.92 6.19
N THR A 14 7.90 1.82 7.18
CA THR A 14 8.25 1.44 8.56
C THR A 14 8.83 0.02 8.63
N ILE A 15 8.28 -0.93 7.87
CA ILE A 15 8.83 -2.29 7.78
C ILE A 15 10.26 -2.27 7.22
N GLU A 16 10.54 -1.47 6.20
CA GLU A 16 11.91 -1.33 5.68
C GLU A 16 12.88 -0.79 6.74
N GLU A 17 12.48 0.25 7.47
CA GLU A 17 13.28 0.78 8.57
C GLU A 17 13.52 -0.26 9.69
N LEU A 18 12.50 -1.04 10.03
CA LEU A 18 12.59 -2.10 11.03
C LEU A 18 13.49 -3.25 10.54
N LYS A 19 13.48 -3.57 9.24
CA LYS A 19 14.40 -4.57 8.66
C LYS A 19 15.85 -4.14 8.81
N LEU A 20 16.16 -2.87 8.57
CA LEU A 20 17.50 -2.32 8.80
C LEU A 20 17.91 -2.40 10.28
N LYS A 21 16.99 -2.10 11.21
CA LYS A 21 17.23 -2.24 12.67
C LYS A 21 17.44 -3.69 13.07
N ARG A 22 16.70 -4.64 12.49
CA ARG A 22 16.88 -6.09 12.73
C ARG A 22 18.24 -6.61 12.27
N GLU A 23 18.84 -5.99 11.26
CA GLU A 23 20.17 -6.38 10.77
C GLU A 23 21.31 -5.77 11.60
N LYS A 24 21.13 -4.54 12.10
CA LYS A 24 22.23 -3.75 12.70
C LYS A 24 22.13 -3.56 14.22
N GLY A 25 20.99 -3.85 14.83
CA GLY A 25 20.73 -3.61 16.26
C GLY A 25 21.29 -4.67 17.20
N ASN A 26 21.19 -4.41 18.51
CA ASN A 26 21.48 -5.41 19.54
C ASN A 26 20.38 -6.49 19.63
N ILE A 27 20.61 -7.58 20.37
CA ILE A 27 19.66 -8.72 20.42
C ILE A 27 18.23 -8.28 20.74
N THR A 28 18.03 -7.41 21.73
CA THR A 28 16.71 -6.92 22.12
C THR A 28 16.06 -6.12 20.99
N GLU A 29 16.78 -5.16 20.40
CA GLU A 29 16.29 -4.35 19.28
C GLU A 29 15.91 -5.21 18.07
N ARG A 30 16.67 -6.29 17.81
CA ARG A 30 16.40 -7.22 16.72
C ARG A 30 15.14 -8.03 16.95
N VAL A 31 14.90 -8.49 18.18
CA VAL A 31 13.68 -9.22 18.56
C VAL A 31 12.48 -8.29 18.49
N ASP A 32 12.58 -7.07 19.03
CA ASP A 32 11.50 -6.08 18.99
C ASP A 32 11.13 -5.69 17.56
N ALA A 33 12.13 -5.48 16.71
CA ALA A 33 11.91 -5.19 15.30
C ALA A 33 11.23 -6.37 14.58
N MET A 34 11.65 -7.61 14.86
CA MET A 34 11.05 -8.80 14.29
C MET A 34 9.57 -8.94 14.67
N LEU A 35 9.23 -8.76 15.95
CA LEU A 35 7.84 -8.85 16.42
C LEU A 35 6.94 -7.80 15.76
N LYS A 36 7.42 -6.56 15.65
CA LYS A 36 6.69 -5.48 14.98
C LYS A 36 6.49 -5.73 13.48
N ILE A 37 7.51 -6.23 12.80
CA ILE A 37 7.39 -6.62 11.38
C ILE A 37 6.31 -7.69 11.23
N MET A 38 6.32 -8.73 12.07
CA MET A 38 5.32 -9.80 12.01
C MET A 38 3.90 -9.28 12.26
N GLU A 39 3.73 -8.35 13.20
CA GLU A 39 2.43 -7.72 13.48
C GLU A 39 1.90 -6.92 12.28
N LEU A 40 2.76 -6.08 11.69
CA LEU A 40 2.39 -5.29 10.51
C LEU A 40 2.13 -6.18 9.29
N GLU A 41 2.97 -7.19 9.03
CA GLU A 41 2.78 -8.12 7.92
C GLU A 41 1.49 -8.94 8.08
N ARG A 42 1.15 -9.34 9.30
CA ARG A 42 -0.14 -9.99 9.61
C ARG A 42 -1.32 -9.06 9.36
N THR A 43 -1.20 -7.80 9.76
CA THR A 43 -2.24 -6.77 9.55
C THR A 43 -2.49 -6.52 8.06
N TYR A 44 -1.46 -6.64 7.23
CA TYR A 44 -1.52 -6.27 5.81
C TYR A 44 -1.49 -7.45 4.83
N ILE A 45 -1.68 -8.68 5.31
CA ILE A 45 -1.76 -9.86 4.45
C ILE A 45 -2.95 -9.75 3.48
N ASP A 46 -4.07 -9.22 3.95
CA ASP A 46 -5.29 -9.04 3.17
C ASP A 46 -5.09 -8.02 2.04
N PHE A 47 -4.31 -6.96 2.30
CA PHE A 47 -3.91 -6.01 1.26
C PHE A 47 -3.09 -6.70 0.19
N LYS A 48 -2.06 -7.47 0.56
CA LYS A 48 -1.22 -8.21 -0.40
C LYS A 48 -2.07 -9.13 -1.28
N PHE A 49 -3.08 -9.77 -0.70
CA PHE A 49 -4.03 -10.60 -1.45
C PHE A 49 -4.91 -9.74 -2.37
N ALA A 50 -5.54 -8.68 -1.87
CA ALA A 50 -6.38 -7.77 -2.66
C ALA A 50 -5.63 -7.14 -3.84
N PHE A 51 -4.37 -6.72 -3.64
CA PHE A 51 -3.52 -6.19 -4.69
C PHE A 51 -3.32 -7.17 -5.84
N LYS A 52 -3.25 -8.49 -5.57
CA LYS A 52 -3.06 -9.51 -6.61
C LYS A 52 -4.17 -9.51 -7.66
N TYR A 53 -5.39 -9.13 -7.27
CA TYR A 53 -6.57 -9.11 -8.15
C TYR A 53 -6.80 -7.79 -8.87
N LEU A 54 -5.97 -6.77 -8.60
CA LEU A 54 -5.99 -5.54 -9.37
C LEU A 54 -5.28 -5.75 -10.72
N SER A 55 -5.70 -4.99 -11.74
CA SER A 55 -4.97 -4.95 -13.01
C SER A 55 -3.59 -4.31 -12.83
N GLU A 56 -2.65 -4.61 -13.73
CA GLU A 56 -1.31 -4.00 -13.67
C GLU A 56 -1.35 -2.48 -13.76
N GLU A 57 -2.30 -1.95 -14.52
CA GLU A 57 -2.50 -0.51 -14.64
C GLU A 57 -3.07 0.12 -13.36
N ASP A 58 -3.95 -0.60 -12.66
CA ASP A 58 -4.47 -0.21 -11.34
C ASP A 58 -3.38 -0.25 -10.26
N LYS A 59 -2.56 -1.32 -10.25
CA LYS A 59 -1.37 -1.40 -9.37
C LYS A 59 -0.41 -0.25 -9.61
N LYS A 60 -0.14 0.07 -10.88
CA LYS A 60 0.70 1.20 -11.29
C LYS A 60 0.13 2.52 -10.79
N TYR A 61 -1.18 2.73 -10.90
CA TYR A 61 -1.82 3.94 -10.37
C TYR A 61 -1.62 4.08 -8.86
N ILE A 62 -1.91 3.01 -8.10
CA ILE A 62 -1.80 3.04 -6.64
C ILE A 62 -0.36 3.33 -6.21
N PHE A 63 0.62 2.66 -6.82
CA PHE A 63 2.04 2.95 -6.58
C PHE A 63 2.38 4.41 -6.86
N LEU A 64 2.06 4.93 -8.04
CA LEU A 64 2.40 6.32 -8.38
C LEU A 64 1.73 7.34 -7.45
N LYS A 65 0.51 7.06 -6.99
CA LYS A 65 -0.24 7.96 -6.12
C LYS A 65 0.25 7.93 -4.68
N PHE A 66 0.40 6.75 -4.09
CA PHE A 66 0.61 6.62 -2.64
C PHE A 66 2.09 6.48 -2.29
N GLU A 67 2.86 5.74 -3.08
CA GLU A 67 4.31 5.58 -2.89
C GLU A 67 5.06 6.80 -3.44
N LYS A 68 4.85 7.13 -4.73
CA LYS A 68 5.55 8.26 -5.38
C LYS A 68 4.91 9.62 -5.13
N LYS A 69 3.75 9.65 -4.45
CA LYS A 69 3.06 10.88 -4.02
C LYS A 69 2.79 11.86 -5.18
N LEU A 70 2.58 11.34 -6.40
CA LEU A 70 2.30 12.17 -7.57
C LEU A 70 0.94 12.86 -7.45
N SER A 71 0.86 14.09 -7.94
CA SER A 71 -0.37 14.86 -7.96
C SER A 71 -1.40 14.27 -8.94
N ALA A 72 -2.68 14.56 -8.70
CA ALA A 72 -3.74 14.16 -9.64
C ALA A 72 -3.54 14.74 -11.05
N LYS A 73 -2.81 15.86 -11.20
CA LYS A 73 -2.48 16.44 -12.51
C LYS A 73 -1.43 15.59 -13.24
N GLU A 74 -0.38 15.18 -12.53
CA GLU A 74 0.67 14.31 -13.10
C GLU A 74 0.11 12.95 -13.47
N LEU A 75 -0.71 12.35 -12.59
CA LEU A 75 -1.39 11.09 -12.88
C LEU A 75 -2.31 11.23 -14.10
N ALA A 76 -3.08 12.32 -14.22
CA ALA A 76 -3.97 12.54 -15.36
C ALA A 76 -3.19 12.57 -16.68
N ASN A 77 -1.99 13.16 -16.66
CA ASN A 77 -1.10 13.19 -17.82
C ASN A 77 -0.52 11.81 -18.13
N ILE A 78 -0.06 11.06 -17.12
CA ILE A 78 0.54 9.73 -17.29
C ILE A 78 -0.47 8.72 -17.85
N PHE A 79 -1.71 8.79 -17.39
CA PHE A 79 -2.78 7.88 -17.81
C PHE A 79 -3.61 8.42 -18.98
N HIS A 80 -3.30 9.61 -19.50
CA HIS A 80 -4.02 10.27 -20.60
C HIS A 80 -5.55 10.36 -20.38
N VAL A 81 -5.98 10.65 -19.15
CA VAL A 81 -7.40 10.74 -18.78
C VAL A 81 -7.70 11.96 -17.94
N ALA A 82 -8.97 12.39 -17.93
CA ALA A 82 -9.42 13.45 -17.05
C ALA A 82 -9.28 13.08 -15.56
N LYS A 83 -9.06 14.08 -14.70
CA LYS A 83 -8.99 13.90 -13.24
C LYS A 83 -10.23 13.21 -12.67
N SER A 84 -11.42 13.54 -13.17
CA SER A 84 -12.68 12.91 -12.76
C SER A 84 -12.69 11.41 -13.04
N THR A 85 -12.13 10.98 -14.17
CA THR A 85 -11.97 9.56 -14.52
C THR A 85 -11.02 8.87 -13.55
N LEU A 86 -9.92 9.50 -13.14
CA LEU A 86 -9.02 8.95 -12.12
C LEU A 86 -9.70 8.75 -10.77
N TYR A 87 -10.49 9.72 -10.30
CA TYR A 87 -11.22 9.57 -9.04
C TYR A 87 -12.24 8.42 -9.08
N ARG A 88 -12.93 8.25 -10.22
CA ARG A 88 -13.84 7.11 -10.41
C ARG A 88 -13.08 5.79 -10.43
N ARG A 89 -11.93 5.75 -11.11
CA ARG A 89 -11.04 4.58 -11.15
C ARG A 89 -10.58 4.20 -9.75
N GLU A 90 -10.14 5.18 -8.97
CA GLU A 90 -9.71 5.01 -7.57
C GLU A 90 -10.82 4.46 -6.69
N LYS A 91 -12.02 5.05 -6.74
CA LYS A 91 -13.16 4.56 -5.97
C LYS A 91 -13.51 3.12 -6.33
N ARG A 92 -13.45 2.75 -7.61
CA ARG A 92 -13.65 1.38 -8.07
C ARG A 92 -12.59 0.42 -7.51
N MET A 93 -11.31 0.80 -7.58
CA MET A 93 -10.22 -0.02 -7.04
C MET A 93 -10.37 -0.26 -5.54
N ILE A 94 -10.63 0.80 -4.76
CA ILE A 94 -10.83 0.70 -3.31
C ILE A 94 -12.01 -0.24 -3.00
N LYS A 95 -13.15 -0.09 -3.69
CA LYS A 95 -14.31 -0.97 -3.49
C LYS A 95 -13.98 -2.43 -3.81
N GLN A 96 -13.26 -2.68 -4.90
CA GLN A 96 -12.85 -4.03 -5.28
C GLN A 96 -11.94 -4.65 -4.21
N MET A 97 -10.99 -3.87 -3.68
CA MET A 97 -10.13 -4.35 -2.59
C MET A 97 -10.95 -4.62 -1.32
N GLU A 98 -11.89 -3.74 -0.96
CA GLU A 98 -12.78 -3.94 0.19
C GLU A 98 -13.60 -5.21 0.05
N GLU A 99 -14.16 -5.47 -1.13
CA GLU A 99 -14.90 -6.70 -1.40
C GLU A 99 -14.02 -7.92 -1.16
N ILE A 100 -12.77 -7.93 -1.66
CA ILE A 100 -11.85 -9.05 -1.49
C ILE A 100 -11.43 -9.27 -0.02
N ILE A 101 -11.19 -8.20 0.74
CA ILE A 101 -10.77 -8.30 2.14
C ILE A 101 -11.91 -8.79 3.04
N ASN A 102 -13.17 -8.56 2.66
CA ASN A 102 -14.33 -9.02 3.43
C ASN A 102 -14.89 -10.37 2.95
N LEU A 103 -14.23 -11.07 2.01
CA LEU A 103 -14.57 -12.44 1.58
C LEU A 103 -13.98 -13.48 2.54
#